data_AF-A0A836TNN5-F1
#
_entry.id   AF-A0A836TNN5-F1
#
_cell.length_a   1.000
_cell.length_b   1.000
_cell.length_c   1.000
_cell.angle_alpha   90.00
_cell.angle_beta   90.00
_cell.angle_gamma   90.00
#
_symmetry.space_group_name_H-M   'P 1'
#
loop_
_entity.id
_entity.type
_entity.pdbx_description
1 polymer ?
#
loop_
_entity_poly.entity_id
_entity_poly.type
_entity_poly.pdbx_seq_one_letter_code
_entity_poly.pdbx_strand_id
1 'polypeptide(L)' 'MLWYGSAEGLLIGGTGDDWDEALIVKYPSRNHLLRMFGDPAYQATTFHREAALERTVILACKPHPMMK' A
#
# COMPACT_ATOMS: atom_id res chain seq x y z
N MET A 1 -7.58 -2.70 -7.28
CA MET A 1 -6.13 -2.41 -7.42
C MET A 1 -5.95 -1.66 -8.74
N LEU A 2 -5.12 -0.62 -8.79
CA LEU A 2 -4.86 0.14 -10.03
C LEU A 2 -3.53 -0.26 -10.68
N TRP A 3 -2.53 -0.57 -9.86
CA TRP A 3 -1.19 -0.96 -10.30
C TRP A 3 -0.48 -1.76 -9.20
N TYR A 4 0.41 -2.67 -9.60
CA TYR A 4 1.30 -3.46 -8.75
C TYR A 4 2.55 -3.82 -9.56
N GLY A 5 3.72 -3.82 -8.93
CA GLY A 5 4.96 -4.25 -9.55
C GLY A 5 6.11 -4.41 -8.55
N SER A 6 7.10 -5.19 -8.94
CA SER A 6 8.36 -5.30 -8.20
C SER A 6 9.16 -4.01 -8.34
N ALA A 7 9.79 -3.57 -7.25
CA ALA A 7 10.69 -2.42 -7.30
C ALA A 7 12.07 -2.86 -7.79
N GLU A 8 12.63 -2.10 -8.74
CA GLU A 8 14.00 -2.33 -9.26
C GLU A 8 15.07 -1.55 -8.47
N GLY A 9 14.63 -0.59 -7.64
CA GLY A 9 15.49 0.27 -6.82
C GLY A 9 14.99 1.70 -6.79
N LEU A 10 15.58 2.52 -5.91
CA LEU A 10 15.30 3.96 -5.86
C LEU A 10 16.24 4.72 -6.80
N LEU A 11 15.66 5.44 -7.76
CA LEU A 11 16.41 6.32 -8.66
C LEU A 11 16.88 7.61 -7.95
N ILE A 12 16.06 8.11 -7.02
CA ILE A 12 16.34 9.28 -6.18
C ILE A 12 15.81 8.97 -4.77
N GLY A 13 16.69 8.91 -3.78
CA GLY A 13 16.36 8.49 -2.41
C GLY A 13 17.57 8.57 -1.46
N GLY A 14 17.31 8.45 -0.15
CA GLY A 14 18.36 8.25 0.87
C GLY A 14 18.60 6.76 1.11
N THR A 15 19.36 6.39 2.15
CA THR A 15 19.60 4.96 2.45
C THR A 15 18.30 4.21 2.76
N GLY A 16 18.07 3.09 2.09
CA GLY A 16 16.90 2.21 2.27
C GLY A 16 16.19 1.87 0.95
N ASP A 17 16.98 1.56 -0.07
CA ASP A 17 16.58 1.42 -1.49
C ASP A 17 16.08 0.01 -1.87
N ASP A 18 15.91 -0.86 -0.88
CA ASP A 18 15.62 -2.29 -0.98
C ASP A 18 14.13 -2.60 -0.88
N TRP A 19 13.28 -1.81 -1.52
CA TRP A 19 11.86 -2.13 -1.58
C TRP A 19 11.63 -3.30 -2.55
N ASP A 20 10.90 -4.33 -2.11
CA ASP A 20 10.58 -5.46 -2.98
C ASP A 20 9.40 -5.16 -3.91
N GLU A 21 8.38 -4.47 -3.39
CA GLU A 21 7.09 -4.31 -4.06
C GLU A 21 6.48 -2.92 -3.86
N ALA A 22 5.74 -2.46 -4.87
CA ALA A 22 4.89 -1.29 -4.76
C ALA A 22 3.52 -1.56 -5.39
N LEU A 23 2.48 -0.94 -4.82
CA LEU A 23 1.12 -1.02 -5.34
C LEU A 23 0.35 0.27 -5.13
N ILE A 24 -0.64 0.50 -6.00
CA ILE A 24 -1.60 1.60 -5.89
C ILE A 24 -3.00 1.00 -5.80
N VAL A 25 -3.70 1.34 -4.72
CA VAL A 25 -5.08 0.91 -4.49
C VAL A 25 -5.98 2.14 -4.39
N LYS A 26 -7.03 2.17 -5.21
CA LYS A 26 -8.09 3.17 -5.11
C LYS A 26 -9.27 2.58 -4.35
N TYR A 27 -9.62 3.24 -3.25
CA TYR A 27 -10.87 2.99 -2.54
C TYR A 27 -11.95 3.98 -3.01
N PRO A 28 -13.23 3.58 -3.07
CA PRO A 28 -14.32 4.50 -3.40
C PRO A 28 -14.43 5.65 -2.39
N SER A 29 -14.12 5.39 -1.11
CA SER A 29 -14.01 6.41 -0.07
C SER A 29 -13.12 5.93 1.08
N ARG A 30 -12.70 6.85 1.94
CA ARG A 30 -11.97 6.52 3.17
C ARG A 30 -12.74 5.53 4.06
N ASN A 31 -14.08 5.63 4.10
CA ASN A 31 -14.89 4.71 4.90
C ASN A 31 -14.82 3.26 4.39
N HIS A 32 -14.59 3.04 3.09
CA HIS A 32 -14.39 1.68 2.58
C HIS A 32 -13.07 1.07 3.10
N LEU A 33 -11.99 1.87 3.16
CA LEU A 33 -10.73 1.45 3.76
C LEU A 33 -10.90 1.12 5.25
N LEU A 34 -11.57 2.01 6.00
CA LEU A 34 -11.78 1.81 7.45
C LEU A 34 -12.66 0.59 7.74
N ARG A 35 -13.70 0.35 6.92
CA ARG A 35 -14.53 -0.85 7.03
C ARG A 35 -13.70 -2.11 6.81
N MET A 36 -12.81 -2.11 5.82
CA MET A 36 -11.90 -3.23 5.57
C MET A 36 -11.00 -3.52 6.78
N PHE A 37 -10.40 -2.49 7.39
CA PHE A 37 -9.57 -2.67 8.60
C PHE A 37 -10.37 -3.13 9.83
N GLY A 38 -11.65 -2.76 9.91
CA GLY A 38 -12.55 -3.20 10.97
C GLY A 38 -13.17 -4.58 10.76
N ASP A 39 -12.99 -5.21 9.60
CA ASP A 39 -13.56 -6.51 9.29
C ASP A 39 -12.82 -7.63 10.06
N PRO A 40 -13.51 -8.45 10.87
CA PRO A 40 -12.89 -9.55 11.59
C PRO A 40 -12.17 -10.56 10.69
N ALA A 41 -12.67 -10.79 9.47
CA ALA A 41 -12.03 -11.69 8.52
C ALA A 41 -10.70 -11.11 8.01
N TYR A 42 -10.64 -9.79 7.81
CA TYR A 42 -9.39 -9.11 7.47
C TYR A 42 -8.40 -9.21 8.62
N GLN A 43 -8.83 -8.90 9.85
CA GLN A 43 -8.01 -8.97 11.06
C GLN A 43 -7.46 -10.38 11.31
N ALA A 44 -8.25 -11.43 11.05
CA ALA A 44 -7.82 -12.81 11.20
C ALA A 44 -6.64 -13.19 10.27
N THR A 45 -6.34 -12.38 9.25
CA THR A 45 -5.25 -12.63 8.29
C THR A 45 -4.10 -11.64 8.37
N THR A 46 -4.18 -10.61 9.23
CA THR A 46 -3.14 -9.55 9.29
C THR A 46 -1.77 -10.08 9.70
N PHE A 47 -1.73 -11.17 10.46
CA PHE A 47 -0.47 -11.81 10.87
C PHE A 47 0.40 -12.27 9.69
N HIS A 48 -0.20 -12.64 8.55
CA HIS A 48 0.56 -12.97 7.34
C HIS A 48 1.32 -11.76 6.80
N ARG A 49 0.65 -10.59 6.80
CA ARG A 49 1.24 -9.32 6.37
C ARG A 49 2.35 -8.88 7.33
N GLU A 50 2.13 -9.01 8.63
CA GLU A 50 3.13 -8.66 9.64
C GLU A 50 4.37 -9.57 9.57
N ALA A 51 4.18 -10.87 9.33
CA ALA A 51 5.29 -11.82 9.19
C ALA A 51 6.07 -11.66 7.87
N ALA A 52 5.42 -11.19 6.80
CA ALA A 52 6.04 -11.06 5.49
C ALA A 52 6.79 -9.73 5.28
N LEU A 53 6.44 -8.68 6.03
CA LEU A 53 6.97 -7.33 5.80
C LEU A 53 8.04 -6.97 6.83
N GLU A 54 9.29 -6.84 6.40
CA GLU A 54 10.33 -6.18 7.21
C GLU A 54 9.99 -4.69 7.42
N ARG A 55 9.48 -4.03 6.37
CA ARG A 55 9.11 -2.62 6.39
C ARG A 55 7.94 -2.35 5.46
N THR A 56 7.10 -1.37 5.79
CA THR A 56 5.98 -0.96 4.94
C THR A 56 5.64 0.51 5.13
N VAL A 57 5.20 1.18 4.06
CA VAL A 57 4.65 2.53 4.09
C VAL A 57 3.28 2.50 3.42
N ILE A 58 2.27 3.08 4.08
CA ILE A 58 0.96 3.35 3.49
C ILE A 58 0.83 4.86 3.36
N LEU A 59 0.93 5.36 2.13
CA LEU A 59 0.76 6.79 1.83
C LEU A 59 -0.67 7.06 1.36
N ALA A 60 -1.44 7.78 2.18
CA ALA A 60 -2.79 8.17 1.83
C ALA A 60 -2.78 9.40 0.89
N CYS A 61 -3.16 9.19 -0.37
CA CYS A 61 -3.20 10.24 -1.38
C CYS A 61 -4.65 10.64 -1.74
N LYS A 62 -4.84 11.90 -2.13
CA LYS A 62 -6.02 12.32 -2.90
C LYS A 62 -5.65 12.29 -4.39
N PRO A 63 -6.53 11.84 -5.29
CA PRO A 63 -6.29 11.96 -6.72
C PRO A 63 -6.07 13.44 -7.07
N HIS A 64 -4.96 13.74 -7.74
CA HIS A 64 -4.77 15.07 -8.30
C HIS A 64 -5.57 15.17 -9.61
N PRO A 65 -6.30 16.26 -9.87
CA PRO A 65 -7.15 16.42 -11.07
C PRO A 65 -6.38 16.45 -12.40
N MET A 66 -5.06 16.24 -12.40
CA MET A 66 -4.21 16.33 -13.60
C MET A 66 -4.06 14.99 -14.33
N MET A 67 -4.90 14.00 -14.03
CA MET A 67 -5.18 12.92 -14.97
C MET A 67 -6.14 13.43 -16.04
N LYS A 68 -5.60 14.05 -17.09
CA LYS A 68 -6.20 14.02 -18.43
C LYS A 68 -5.48 12.96 -19.25
#